data_AF-A0A7S1MHC4-F1
#
_entry.id   AF-A0A7S1MHC4-F1
#
_cell.length_a   1.000
_cell.length_b   1.000
_cell.length_c   1.000
_cell.angle_alpha   90.00
_cell.angle_beta   90.00
_cell.angle_gamma   90.00
#
_symmetry.space_group_name_H-M   'P 1'
#
loop_
_entity.id
_entity.type
_entity.pdbx_description
1 polymer ?
#
loop_
_entity_poly.entity_id
_entity_poly.type
_entity_poly.pdbx_seq_one_letter_code
_entity_poly.pdbx_strand_id
1 'polypeptide(L)'
;SEDYDYFYMALLLTAVHAVDPLYQEQAKLVCEAAGGDWKGPAPKGFMRMFAKLATDHKDAKVPRASENIDTNRTAWVFDEPEQLRKAFEGAAKAWGKPLRVKNGYNPAFKALEISKGYRNILANYRFAPEGLTWGKLINSGDGETVKAWDKLRQKMLESFLKYGYADEKSLDEEWRMYLSCFDLAREHITSKEMLDKPVVLVVEVQYMLKQYMAMRKKTHAWYKIVRADTAESMVWDYMWN
;
A
#
# COMPACT_ATOMS: atom_id res chain seq x y z
N SER A 1 21.69 2.02 9.67
CA SER A 1 21.59 0.58 9.94
C SER A 1 20.28 0.06 9.36
N GLU A 2 20.14 -1.27 9.28
CA GLU A 2 18.90 -1.94 8.87
C GLU A 2 17.73 -1.68 9.83
N ASP A 3 18.01 -1.40 11.11
CA ASP A 3 17.00 -1.06 12.12
C ASP A 3 16.14 0.15 11.73
N TYR A 4 16.74 1.13 11.02
CA TYR A 4 15.97 2.29 10.51
C TYR A 4 14.97 1.87 9.43
N ASP A 5 15.28 0.86 8.60
CA ASP A 5 14.33 0.35 7.62
C ASP A 5 13.14 -0.32 8.32
N TYR A 6 13.42 -1.06 9.39
CA TYR A 6 12.41 -1.82 10.13
C TYR A 6 11.44 -0.91 10.87
N PHE A 7 11.99 0.07 11.59
CA PHE A 7 11.19 1.12 12.21
C PHE A 7 10.38 1.89 11.16
N TYR A 8 10.99 2.27 10.04
CA TYR A 8 10.29 3.05 9.02
C TYR A 8 9.17 2.25 8.31
N MET A 9 9.36 0.94 8.09
CA MET A 9 8.27 0.07 7.62
C MET A 9 7.12 0.00 8.61
N ALA A 10 7.42 -0.20 9.90
CA ALA A 10 6.40 -0.19 10.95
C ALA A 10 5.68 1.16 11.02
N LEU A 11 6.42 2.27 10.92
CA LEU A 11 5.86 3.63 10.86
C LEU A 11 4.90 3.82 9.69
N LEU A 12 5.32 3.42 8.48
CA LEU A 12 4.46 3.48 7.30
C LEU A 12 3.20 2.64 7.48
N LEU A 13 3.32 1.40 7.98
CA LEU A 13 2.19 0.50 8.19
C LEU A 13 1.21 1.01 9.26
N THR A 14 1.72 1.55 10.37
CA THR A 14 0.89 2.17 11.40
C THR A 14 0.15 3.38 10.85
N ALA A 15 0.83 4.23 10.07
CA ALA A 15 0.21 5.40 9.45
C ALA A 15 -0.87 5.02 8.42
N VAL A 16 -0.58 4.11 7.50
CA VAL A 16 -1.48 3.74 6.40
C VAL A 16 -2.73 3.01 6.91
N HIS A 17 -2.61 2.19 7.96
CA HIS A 17 -3.75 1.47 8.53
C HIS A 17 -4.72 2.40 9.28
N ALA A 18 -4.22 3.49 9.86
CA ALA A 18 -5.06 4.53 10.45
C ALA A 18 -5.85 5.32 9.39
N VAL A 19 -5.21 5.59 8.25
CA VAL A 19 -5.77 6.45 7.19
C VAL A 19 -6.60 5.67 6.16
N ASP A 20 -6.39 4.37 6.02
CA ASP A 20 -7.02 3.54 4.99
C ASP A 20 -8.55 3.70 4.92
N PRO A 21 -9.32 3.66 6.03
CA PRO A 21 -10.77 3.80 5.95
C PRO A 21 -11.22 5.10 5.27
N LEU A 22 -10.60 6.23 5.63
CA LEU A 22 -10.90 7.55 5.06
C LEU A 22 -10.51 7.63 3.59
N TYR A 23 -9.33 7.12 3.25
CA TYR A 23 -8.88 7.08 1.87
C TYR A 23 -9.78 6.20 0.99
N GLN A 24 -10.12 5.00 1.45
CA GLN A 24 -10.93 4.05 0.70
C GLN A 24 -12.35 4.58 0.48
N GLU A 25 -12.95 5.25 1.46
CA GLU A 25 -14.25 5.90 1.33
C GLU A 25 -14.21 6.99 0.25
N GLN A 26 -13.26 7.93 0.33
CA GLN A 26 -13.15 9.00 -0.67
C GLN A 26 -12.82 8.44 -2.06
N ALA A 27 -11.93 7.45 -2.14
CA ALA A 27 -11.57 6.80 -3.39
C ALA A 27 -12.77 6.10 -4.05
N LYS A 28 -13.62 5.44 -3.26
CA LYS A 28 -14.85 4.82 -3.72
C LYS A 28 -15.79 5.86 -4.34
N LEU A 29 -16.04 6.97 -3.63
CA LEU A 29 -16.92 8.04 -4.10
C LEU A 29 -16.46 8.62 -5.45
N VAL A 30 -15.15 8.87 -5.61
CA VAL A 30 -14.60 9.38 -6.88
C VAL A 30 -14.78 8.37 -8.02
N CYS A 31 -14.53 7.09 -7.76
CA CYS A 31 -14.69 6.02 -8.75
C CYS A 31 -16.15 5.87 -9.20
N GLU A 32 -17.07 5.79 -8.24
CA GLU A 32 -18.50 5.58 -8.51
C GLU A 32 -19.13 6.78 -9.22
N ALA A 33 -18.72 8.01 -8.88
CA ALA A 33 -19.15 9.22 -9.61
C ALA A 33 -18.74 9.21 -11.09
N ALA A 34 -17.69 8.46 -11.45
CA ALA A 34 -17.27 8.25 -12.82
C ALA A 34 -17.95 7.04 -13.50
N GLY A 35 -18.79 6.29 -12.78
CA GLY A 35 -19.44 5.08 -13.26
C GLY A 35 -18.54 3.84 -13.25
N GLY A 36 -17.48 3.84 -12.43
CA GLY A 36 -16.56 2.72 -12.30
C GLY A 36 -16.82 1.83 -11.08
N ASP A 37 -16.32 0.60 -11.15
CA ASP A 37 -16.27 -0.35 -10.04
C ASP A 37 -15.02 -0.13 -9.18
N TRP A 38 -15.23 0.25 -7.93
CA TRP A 38 -14.16 0.37 -6.94
C TRP A 38 -13.77 -0.99 -6.35
N LYS A 39 -12.47 -1.20 -6.15
CA LYS A 39 -11.89 -2.29 -5.36
C LYS A 39 -10.89 -1.71 -4.37
N GLY A 40 -11.17 -1.82 -3.07
CA GLY A 40 -10.27 -1.46 -1.99
C GLY A 40 -9.52 -2.67 -1.44
N PRO A 41 -8.36 -3.05 -2.00
CA PRO A 41 -7.51 -4.05 -1.37
C PRO A 41 -6.93 -3.50 -0.07
N ALA A 42 -6.55 -4.40 0.85
CA ALA A 42 -5.80 -4.01 2.03
C ALA A 42 -4.49 -3.25 1.66
N PRO A 43 -3.98 -2.41 2.58
CA PRO A 43 -2.65 -1.82 2.47
C PRO A 43 -1.58 -2.87 2.13
N LYS A 44 -0.51 -2.46 1.43
CA LYS A 44 0.62 -3.37 1.15
C LYS A 44 1.15 -3.92 2.49
N GLY A 45 1.24 -5.25 2.60
CA GLY A 45 1.68 -5.89 3.84
C GLY A 45 3.18 -5.79 4.09
N PHE A 46 3.57 -5.95 5.35
CA PHE A 46 4.96 -5.91 5.82
C PHE A 46 5.92 -6.74 4.97
N MET A 47 5.58 -8.01 4.73
CA MET A 47 6.48 -8.92 4.02
C MET A 47 6.72 -8.51 2.57
N ARG A 48 5.74 -7.85 1.94
CA ARG A 48 5.92 -7.26 0.61
C ARG A 48 6.87 -6.06 0.64
N MET A 49 6.82 -5.24 1.68
CA MET A 49 7.76 -4.13 1.87
C MET A 49 9.17 -4.65 2.18
N PHE A 50 9.27 -5.67 3.03
CA PHE A 50 10.50 -6.34 3.40
C PHE A 50 11.21 -6.96 2.17
N ALA A 51 10.49 -7.74 1.35
CA ALA A 51 11.04 -8.34 0.14
C ALA A 51 11.60 -7.30 -0.86
N LYS A 52 11.02 -6.10 -0.90
CA LYS A 52 11.51 -5.00 -1.75
C LYS A 52 12.82 -4.39 -1.26
N LEU A 53 13.13 -4.47 0.02
CA LEU A 53 14.44 -4.03 0.54
C LEU A 53 15.59 -4.86 -0.04
N ALA A 54 15.35 -6.15 -0.29
CA ALA A 54 16.33 -7.06 -0.89
C ALA A 54 16.43 -6.92 -2.42
N THR A 55 15.43 -6.31 -3.05
CA THR A 55 15.28 -6.24 -4.52
C THR A 55 15.19 -4.79 -4.99
N ASP A 56 13.97 -4.27 -5.18
CA ASP A 56 13.68 -2.96 -5.76
C ASP A 56 14.39 -1.77 -5.07
N HIS A 57 14.70 -1.90 -3.78
CA HIS A 57 15.23 -0.82 -2.93
C HIS A 57 16.62 -1.12 -2.37
N LYS A 58 17.28 -2.18 -2.87
CA LYS A 58 18.59 -2.62 -2.38
C LYS A 58 19.61 -1.48 -2.35
N ASP A 59 19.64 -0.67 -3.40
CA ASP A 59 20.60 0.42 -3.61
C ASP A 59 20.05 1.81 -3.24
N ALA A 60 18.88 1.88 -2.59
CA ALA A 60 18.28 3.14 -2.16
C ALA A 60 19.02 3.75 -0.95
N LYS A 61 18.79 5.04 -0.69
CA LYS A 61 19.32 5.71 0.50
C LYS A 61 18.56 5.23 1.75
N VAL A 62 19.29 5.05 2.85
CA VAL A 62 18.69 4.70 4.15
C VAL A 62 17.84 5.87 4.70
N PRO A 63 16.63 5.63 5.23
CA PRO A 63 15.94 4.35 5.23
C PRO A 63 15.41 4.01 3.83
N ARG A 64 15.88 2.89 3.27
CA ARG A 64 15.44 2.31 1.98
C ARG A 64 13.94 2.03 2.00
N ALA A 65 13.41 1.68 3.18
CA ALA A 65 11.99 1.51 3.40
C ALA A 65 11.14 2.74 3.03
N SER A 66 11.73 3.94 2.97
CA SER A 66 11.05 5.16 2.53
C SER A 66 10.62 5.14 1.06
N GLU A 67 11.12 4.22 0.25
CA GLU A 67 10.63 4.01 -1.13
C GLU A 67 9.28 3.26 -1.19
N ASN A 68 8.80 2.69 -0.05
CA ASN A 68 7.51 1.99 0.05
C ASN A 68 6.33 2.92 0.40
N ILE A 69 6.36 4.18 -0.03
CA ILE A 69 5.33 5.18 0.32
C ILE A 69 3.96 4.93 -0.31
N ASP A 70 3.87 4.12 -1.36
CA ASP A 70 2.64 3.85 -2.13
C ASP A 70 1.78 2.72 -1.52
N THR A 71 1.56 2.78 -0.21
CA THR A 71 1.03 1.64 0.57
C THR A 71 -0.50 1.58 0.62
N ASN A 72 -1.20 2.70 0.84
CA ASN A 72 -2.65 2.76 0.62
C ASN A 72 -2.93 2.77 -0.89
N ARG A 73 -3.81 1.88 -1.33
CA ARG A 73 -4.01 1.63 -2.76
C ARG A 73 -5.45 1.26 -3.09
N THR A 74 -5.87 1.58 -4.30
CA THR A 74 -7.19 1.21 -4.85
C THR A 74 -7.04 0.78 -6.31
N ALA A 75 -7.96 -0.06 -6.77
CA ALA A 75 -8.11 -0.37 -8.18
C ALA A 75 -9.50 0.07 -8.65
N TRP A 76 -9.53 0.90 -9.68
CA TRP A 76 -10.75 1.39 -10.31
C TRP A 76 -10.89 0.76 -11.68
N VAL A 77 -12.05 0.14 -11.90
CA VAL A 77 -12.33 -0.64 -13.10
C VAL A 77 -13.48 0.00 -13.85
N PHE A 78 -13.31 0.19 -15.15
CA PHE A 78 -14.28 0.89 -16.01
C PHE A 78 -14.66 0.03 -17.20
N ASP A 79 -15.88 0.20 -17.71
CA ASP A 79 -16.29 -0.43 -18.96
C ASP A 79 -15.74 0.39 -20.15
N GLU A 80 -15.82 1.72 -20.08
CA GLU A 80 -15.46 2.62 -21.18
C GLU A 80 -14.25 3.53 -20.87
N PRO A 81 -13.41 3.86 -21.88
CA PRO A 81 -12.28 4.79 -21.71
C PRO A 81 -12.69 6.17 -21.18
N GLU A 82 -13.88 6.63 -21.52
CA GLU A 82 -14.40 7.93 -21.10
C GLU A 82 -14.67 7.99 -19.60
N GLN A 83 -15.16 6.90 -19.00
CA GLN A 83 -15.32 6.78 -17.55
C GLN A 83 -13.96 6.82 -16.85
N LEU A 84 -12.95 6.15 -17.41
CA LEU A 84 -11.59 6.19 -16.90
C LEU A 84 -11.03 7.61 -16.89
N ARG A 85 -11.22 8.35 -18.00
CA ARG A 85 -10.80 9.76 -18.11
C ARG A 85 -11.50 10.62 -17.05
N LYS A 86 -12.83 10.50 -16.93
CA LYS A 86 -13.62 11.20 -15.91
C LYS A 86 -13.13 10.89 -14.50
N ALA A 87 -12.79 9.64 -14.20
CA ALA A 87 -12.25 9.26 -12.89
C ALA A 87 -10.86 9.83 -12.64
N PHE A 88 -9.98 9.86 -13.65
CA PHE A 88 -8.65 10.47 -13.54
C PHE A 88 -8.75 11.97 -13.24
N GLU A 89 -9.63 12.68 -13.95
CA GLU A 89 -9.95 14.09 -13.70
C GLU A 89 -10.59 14.29 -12.31
N GLY A 90 -11.49 13.41 -11.90
CA GLY A 90 -12.13 13.42 -10.58
C GLY A 90 -11.12 13.23 -9.44
N ALA A 91 -10.17 12.31 -9.59
CA ALA A 91 -9.07 12.13 -8.64
C ALA A 91 -8.17 13.37 -8.58
N ALA A 92 -7.86 13.96 -9.73
CA ALA A 92 -7.07 15.19 -9.78
C ALA A 92 -7.80 16.38 -9.12
N LYS A 93 -9.13 16.44 -9.21
CA LYS A 93 -9.94 17.42 -8.48
C LYS A 93 -9.96 17.17 -6.97
N ALA A 94 -10.03 15.90 -6.55
CA ALA A 94 -10.08 15.53 -5.15
C ALA A 94 -8.73 15.67 -4.42
N TRP A 95 -7.62 15.34 -5.09
CA TRP A 95 -6.30 15.20 -4.46
C TRP A 95 -5.19 16.02 -5.14
N GLY A 96 -5.53 16.84 -6.13
CA GLY A 96 -4.57 17.62 -6.91
C GLY A 96 -3.87 16.80 -8.00
N LYS A 97 -2.90 17.41 -8.68
CA LYS A 97 -2.15 16.76 -9.76
C LYS A 97 -1.43 15.50 -9.24
N PRO A 98 -1.41 14.41 -10.01
CA PRO A 98 -0.68 13.21 -9.61
C PRO A 98 0.81 13.51 -9.47
N LEU A 99 1.42 12.99 -8.40
CA LEU A 99 2.86 13.06 -8.15
C LEU A 99 3.66 12.22 -9.16
N ARG A 100 3.05 11.13 -9.62
CA ARG A 100 3.64 10.20 -10.59
C ARG A 100 2.54 9.53 -11.38
N VAL A 101 2.78 9.30 -12.67
CA VAL A 101 1.89 8.55 -13.56
C VAL A 101 2.70 7.56 -14.38
N LYS A 102 2.29 6.29 -14.37
CA LYS A 102 2.68 5.28 -15.37
C LYS A 102 1.48 5.01 -16.26
N ASN A 103 1.56 5.38 -17.53
CA ASN A 103 0.46 5.21 -18.48
C ASN A 103 0.72 4.05 -19.44
N GLY A 104 0.20 2.87 -19.11
CA GLY A 104 0.27 1.68 -19.95
C GLY A 104 -0.65 1.72 -21.18
N TYR A 105 -1.50 2.74 -21.35
CA TYR A 105 -2.27 2.97 -22.58
C TYR A 105 -1.55 3.83 -23.60
N ASN A 106 -0.42 4.44 -23.24
CA ASN A 106 0.38 5.20 -24.20
C ASN A 106 0.75 4.30 -25.40
N PRO A 107 0.52 4.72 -26.66
CA PRO A 107 0.92 3.94 -27.84
C PRO A 107 2.42 3.59 -27.88
N ALA A 108 3.27 4.45 -27.31
CA ALA A 108 4.71 4.20 -27.19
C ALA A 108 5.06 3.14 -26.13
N PHE A 109 4.14 2.80 -25.23
CA PHE A 109 4.33 1.72 -24.27
C PHE A 109 4.17 0.36 -24.96
N LYS A 110 5.29 -0.37 -25.07
CA LYS A 110 5.37 -1.71 -25.67
C LYS A 110 4.73 -2.79 -24.79
N ALA A 111 3.40 -2.75 -24.65
CA ALA A 111 2.66 -3.59 -23.70
C ALA A 111 2.88 -5.10 -23.91
N LEU A 112 2.99 -5.58 -25.15
CA LEU A 112 3.20 -7.02 -25.41
C LEU A 112 4.54 -7.52 -24.86
N GLU A 113 5.59 -6.72 -25.00
CA GLU A 113 6.94 -7.07 -24.52
C GLU A 113 7.02 -6.95 -22.99
N ILE A 114 6.56 -5.81 -22.45
CA ILE A 114 6.78 -5.40 -21.06
C ILE A 114 5.77 -6.07 -20.10
N SER A 115 4.49 -6.12 -20.48
CA SER A 115 3.39 -6.50 -19.60
C SER A 115 2.51 -7.63 -20.18
N LYS A 116 3.00 -8.30 -21.24
CA LYS A 116 2.29 -9.35 -21.96
C LYS A 116 0.90 -8.92 -22.46
N GLY A 117 0.76 -7.65 -22.80
CA GLY A 117 -0.47 -7.04 -23.30
C GLY A 117 -1.32 -6.34 -22.23
N TYR A 118 -0.96 -6.44 -20.94
CA TYR A 118 -1.72 -5.78 -19.86
C TYR A 118 -1.53 -4.26 -19.91
N ARG A 119 -2.63 -3.51 -19.84
CA ARG A 119 -2.61 -2.05 -19.80
C ARG A 119 -3.39 -1.54 -18.60
N ASN A 120 -2.82 -0.53 -17.94
CA ASN A 120 -3.46 0.24 -16.89
C ASN A 120 -2.82 1.64 -16.83
N ILE A 121 -3.43 2.55 -16.10
CA ILE A 121 -2.74 3.72 -15.56
C ILE A 121 -2.51 3.45 -14.08
N LEU A 122 -1.29 3.66 -13.60
CA LEU A 122 -0.98 3.71 -12.18
C LEU A 122 -0.59 5.14 -11.86
N ALA A 123 -1.33 5.79 -10.97
CA ALA A 123 -1.03 7.14 -10.54
C ALA A 123 -0.88 7.21 -9.02
N ASN A 124 0.07 8.03 -8.56
CA ASN A 124 0.25 8.32 -7.16
C ASN A 124 -0.23 9.74 -6.87
N TYR A 125 -1.03 9.92 -5.82
CA TYR A 125 -1.57 11.21 -5.40
C TYR A 125 -1.14 11.56 -3.99
N ARG A 126 -1.11 12.86 -3.68
CA ARG A 126 -0.95 13.36 -2.32
C ARG A 126 -2.31 13.38 -1.63
N PHE A 127 -2.54 12.46 -0.72
CA PHE A 127 -3.74 12.43 0.11
C PHE A 127 -3.49 13.24 1.38
N ALA A 128 -4.21 14.35 1.54
CA ALA A 128 -4.10 15.23 2.69
C ALA A 128 -5.47 15.84 3.01
N PRO A 129 -6.31 15.15 3.79
CA PRO A 129 -7.63 15.65 4.13
C PRO A 129 -7.54 17.00 4.85
N GLU A 130 -8.33 17.96 4.40
CA GLU A 130 -8.26 19.34 4.90
C GLU A 130 -8.57 19.38 6.40
N GLY A 131 -7.72 20.06 7.16
CA GLY A 131 -7.89 20.25 8.60
C GLY A 131 -7.74 19.00 9.47
N LEU A 132 -7.39 17.83 8.89
CA LEU A 132 -7.17 16.59 9.62
C LEU A 132 -5.72 16.50 10.11
N THR A 133 -5.56 16.43 11.43
CA THR A 133 -4.27 16.15 12.10
C THR A 133 -4.23 14.74 12.65
N TRP A 134 -3.05 14.22 12.98
CA TRP A 134 -2.94 12.91 13.62
C TRP A 134 -3.69 12.86 14.95
N GLY A 135 -3.63 13.92 15.76
CA GLY A 135 -4.38 14.00 17.00
C GLY A 135 -5.90 13.95 16.78
N LYS A 136 -6.42 14.62 15.75
CA LYS A 136 -7.84 14.51 15.40
C LYS A 136 -8.19 13.11 14.91
N LEU A 137 -7.36 12.49 14.07
CA LEU A 137 -7.60 11.14 13.54
C LEU A 137 -7.62 10.09 14.67
N ILE A 138 -6.67 10.17 15.60
CA ILE A 138 -6.55 9.24 16.73
C ILE A 138 -7.75 9.38 17.68
N ASN A 139 -8.15 10.62 17.97
CA ASN A 139 -9.26 10.92 18.87
C ASN A 139 -10.64 10.89 18.16
N SER A 140 -10.68 10.59 16.86
CA SER A 140 -11.93 10.49 16.10
C SER A 140 -12.54 9.10 16.20
N GLY A 141 -13.88 9.06 16.23
CA GLY A 141 -14.65 7.82 16.33
C GLY A 141 -14.50 7.10 17.67
N ASP A 142 -15.15 5.94 17.78
CA ASP A 142 -15.13 5.09 18.98
C ASP A 142 -13.82 4.26 19.09
N GLY A 143 -12.68 4.93 18.92
CA GLY A 143 -11.34 4.33 19.00
C GLY A 143 -10.95 3.47 17.80
N GLU A 144 -11.55 3.69 16.62
CA GLU A 144 -11.30 2.88 15.41
C GLU A 144 -9.84 2.88 14.97
N THR A 145 -9.15 4.03 15.04
CA THR A 145 -7.71 4.14 14.74
C THR A 145 -6.88 3.23 15.65
N VAL A 146 -7.19 3.22 16.95
CA VAL A 146 -6.51 2.36 17.93
C VAL A 146 -6.77 0.89 17.65
N LYS A 147 -8.03 0.52 17.39
CA LYS A 147 -8.39 -0.87 17.03
C LYS A 147 -7.67 -1.32 15.75
N ALA A 148 -7.51 -0.44 14.77
CA ALA A 148 -6.77 -0.74 13.54
C ALA A 148 -5.29 -1.04 13.82
N TRP A 149 -4.66 -0.31 14.74
CA TRP A 149 -3.30 -0.58 15.17
C TRP A 149 -3.15 -1.86 15.98
N ASP A 150 -4.08 -2.13 16.91
CA ASP A 150 -4.07 -3.38 17.68
C ASP A 150 -4.20 -4.58 16.74
N LYS A 151 -5.10 -4.49 15.74
CA LYS A 151 -5.27 -5.51 14.71
C LYS A 151 -4.03 -5.68 13.84
N LEU A 152 -3.37 -4.58 13.46
CA LEU A 152 -2.12 -4.62 12.70
C LEU A 152 -1.03 -5.34 13.49
N ARG A 153 -0.80 -4.94 14.74
CA ARG A 153 0.21 -5.56 15.61
C ARG A 153 -0.07 -7.05 15.80
N GLN A 154 -1.32 -7.42 16.06
CA GLN A 154 -1.74 -8.81 16.21
C GLN A 154 -1.49 -9.62 14.93
N LYS A 155 -1.83 -9.06 13.75
CA LYS A 155 -1.57 -9.71 12.47
C LYS A 155 -0.08 -9.91 12.20
N MET A 156 0.77 -8.98 12.66
CA MET A 156 2.22 -9.12 12.58
C MET A 156 2.72 -10.25 13.46
N LEU A 157 2.29 -10.31 14.72
CA LEU A 157 2.59 -11.42 15.62
C LEU A 157 2.17 -12.76 15.00
N GLU A 158 0.92 -12.89 14.54
CA GLU A 158 0.43 -14.11 13.88
C GLU A 158 1.25 -14.51 12.65
N SER A 159 1.75 -13.54 11.90
CA SER A 159 2.62 -13.80 10.75
C SER A 159 3.98 -14.34 11.19
N PHE A 160 4.53 -13.83 12.29
CA PHE A 160 5.79 -14.30 12.86
C PHE A 160 5.64 -15.69 13.50
N LEU A 161 4.54 -15.98 14.18
CA LEU A 161 4.30 -17.31 14.77
C LEU A 161 4.27 -18.44 13.72
N LYS A 162 3.92 -18.15 12.47
CA LYS A 162 3.96 -19.12 11.37
C LYS A 162 5.36 -19.65 11.04
N TYR A 163 6.41 -19.02 11.56
CA TYR A 163 7.78 -19.49 11.44
C TYR A 163 8.18 -20.54 12.49
N GLY A 164 7.22 -21.02 13.31
CA GLY A 164 7.43 -22.12 14.25
C GLY A 164 7.54 -21.69 15.72
N TYR A 165 7.25 -20.43 16.02
CA TYR A 165 7.21 -19.91 17.38
C TYR A 165 5.85 -20.21 18.04
N ALA A 166 5.85 -20.54 19.32
CA ALA A 166 4.65 -20.91 20.06
C ALA A 166 3.83 -19.67 20.48
N ASP A 167 4.52 -18.60 20.89
CA ASP A 167 3.94 -17.34 21.34
C ASP A 167 4.95 -16.17 21.19
N GLU A 168 4.52 -14.95 21.55
CA GLU A 168 5.37 -13.74 21.48
C GLU A 168 6.65 -13.86 22.33
N LYS A 169 6.60 -14.57 23.47
CA LYS A 169 7.77 -14.76 24.35
C LYS A 169 8.81 -15.68 23.73
N SER A 170 8.38 -16.60 22.89
CA SER A 170 9.25 -17.53 22.17
C SER A 170 9.93 -16.93 20.94
N LEU A 171 9.51 -15.75 20.47
CA LEU A 171 10.19 -15.04 19.38
C LEU A 171 11.66 -14.83 19.73
N ASP A 172 12.54 -15.05 18.75
CA ASP A 172 13.96 -14.69 18.88
C ASP A 172 14.15 -13.16 18.90
N GLU A 173 15.41 -12.74 19.04
CA GLU A 173 15.79 -11.34 19.13
C GLU A 173 15.35 -10.53 17.90
N GLU A 174 15.47 -11.12 16.70
CA GLU A 174 15.17 -10.44 15.45
C GLU A 174 13.66 -10.18 15.31
N TRP A 175 12.83 -11.22 15.44
CA TRP A 175 11.37 -11.08 15.33
C TRP A 175 10.76 -10.24 16.44
N ARG A 176 11.33 -10.31 17.65
CA ARG A 176 10.93 -9.45 18.76
C ARG A 176 11.26 -8.00 18.48
N MET A 177 12.42 -7.72 17.88
CA MET A 177 12.78 -6.36 17.47
C MET A 177 11.81 -5.82 16.41
N TYR A 178 11.48 -6.60 15.36
CA TYR A 178 10.48 -6.19 14.37
C TYR A 178 9.13 -5.86 15.00
N LEU A 179 8.66 -6.69 15.93
CA LEU A 179 7.39 -6.46 16.59
C LEU A 179 7.41 -5.19 17.44
N SER A 180 8.51 -4.96 18.17
CA SER A 180 8.70 -3.73 18.97
C SER A 180 8.72 -2.45 18.13
N CYS A 181 9.13 -2.53 16.86
CA CYS A 181 9.08 -1.38 15.95
C CYS A 181 7.63 -0.88 15.73
N PHE A 182 6.62 -1.74 15.82
CA PHE A 182 5.21 -1.32 15.73
C PHE A 182 4.76 -0.57 16.99
N ASP A 183 5.24 -0.99 18.16
CA ASP A 183 4.99 -0.29 19.41
C ASP A 183 5.64 1.11 19.39
N LEU A 184 6.92 1.18 19.00
CA LEU A 184 7.63 2.46 18.83
C LEU A 184 7.01 3.37 17.76
N ALA A 185 6.55 2.79 16.64
CA ALA A 185 5.87 3.55 15.58
C ALA A 185 4.56 4.18 16.08
N ARG A 186 3.80 3.43 16.88
CA ARG A 186 2.58 3.93 17.52
C ARG A 186 2.89 5.04 18.50
N GLU A 187 3.87 4.85 19.38
CA GLU A 187 4.34 5.87 20.31
C GLU A 187 4.80 7.15 19.60
N HIS A 188 5.50 7.01 18.48
CA HIS A 188 5.92 8.16 17.67
C HIS A 188 4.73 8.93 17.11
N ILE A 189 3.76 8.25 16.48
CA ILE A 189 2.57 8.89 15.88
C ILE A 189 1.67 9.53 16.96
N THR A 190 1.64 8.99 18.18
CA THR A 190 0.86 9.54 19.30
C THR A 190 1.63 10.56 20.14
N SER A 191 2.90 10.83 19.80
CA SER A 191 3.72 11.81 20.50
C SER A 191 3.17 13.23 20.39
N LYS A 192 3.42 14.07 21.39
CA LYS A 192 2.98 15.48 21.41
C LYS A 192 3.37 16.25 20.15
N GLU A 193 4.53 15.96 19.59
CA GLU A 193 5.00 16.60 18.36
C GLU A 193 4.14 16.23 17.15
N MET A 194 3.67 14.98 17.07
CA MET A 194 2.93 14.46 15.92
C MET A 194 1.45 14.82 15.94
N LEU A 195 0.84 15.00 17.13
CA LEU A 195 -0.61 15.23 17.26
C LEU A 195 -1.11 16.44 16.47
N ASP A 196 -0.30 17.50 16.36
CA ASP A 196 -0.65 18.72 15.63
C ASP A 196 -0.22 18.68 14.15
N LYS A 197 0.51 17.65 13.72
CA LYS A 197 0.94 17.51 12.33
C LYS A 197 -0.25 17.10 11.46
N PRO A 198 -0.38 17.68 10.25
CA PRO A 198 -1.41 17.26 9.30
C PRO A 198 -1.18 15.82 8.84
N VAL A 199 -2.27 15.09 8.63
CA VAL A 199 -2.21 13.76 8.00
C VAL A 199 -1.91 13.94 6.51
N VAL A 200 -0.79 13.40 6.06
CA VAL A 200 -0.37 13.44 4.66
C VAL A 200 0.24 12.11 4.28
N LEU A 201 -0.31 11.47 3.24
CA LEU A 201 0.22 10.23 2.69
C LEU A 201 0.28 10.29 1.15
N VAL A 202 1.09 9.41 0.57
CA VAL A 202 1.04 9.12 -0.85
C VAL A 202 0.16 7.89 -1.06
N VAL A 203 -0.82 8.00 -1.95
CA VAL A 203 -1.78 6.93 -2.23
C VAL A 203 -1.69 6.50 -3.69
N GLU A 204 -1.97 5.23 -3.98
CA GLU A 204 -1.91 4.67 -5.33
C GLU A 204 -3.32 4.38 -5.87
N VAL A 205 -3.59 4.83 -7.10
CA VAL A 205 -4.78 4.47 -7.87
C VAL A 205 -4.35 3.73 -9.12
N GLN A 206 -4.89 2.53 -9.32
CA GLN A 206 -4.77 1.80 -10.57
C GLN A 206 -6.07 1.91 -11.36
N TYR A 207 -6.02 2.57 -12.52
CA TYR A 207 -7.14 2.72 -13.44
C TYR A 207 -7.03 1.67 -14.54
N MET A 208 -8.09 0.89 -14.77
CA MET A 208 -8.09 -0.12 -15.82
C MET A 208 -9.46 -0.33 -16.44
N LEU A 209 -9.48 -0.72 -17.72
CA LEU A 209 -10.70 -1.23 -18.33
C LEU A 209 -10.96 -2.66 -17.84
N LYS A 210 -12.23 -3.06 -17.82
CA LYS A 210 -12.71 -4.36 -17.32
C LYS A 210 -12.02 -5.55 -17.98
N GLN A 211 -11.74 -5.46 -19.27
CA GLN A 211 -10.97 -6.46 -20.01
C GLN A 211 -9.56 -6.67 -19.45
N TYR A 212 -8.88 -5.60 -19.02
CA TYR A 212 -7.56 -5.70 -18.40
C TYR A 212 -7.62 -6.20 -16.96
N MET A 213 -8.70 -5.90 -16.23
CA MET A 213 -8.93 -6.53 -14.93
C MET A 213 -9.19 -8.04 -15.06
N ALA A 214 -9.99 -8.45 -16.05
CA ALA A 214 -10.23 -9.86 -16.35
C ALA A 214 -8.93 -10.57 -16.76
N MET A 215 -8.12 -9.94 -17.60
CA MET A 215 -6.79 -10.42 -17.94
C MET A 215 -5.92 -10.58 -16.69
N ARG A 216 -5.82 -9.54 -15.85
CA ARG A 216 -5.03 -9.56 -14.62
C ARG A 216 -5.39 -10.73 -13.71
N LYS A 217 -6.68 -11.01 -13.53
CA LYS A 217 -7.14 -12.16 -12.72
C LYS A 217 -6.63 -13.50 -13.26
N LYS A 218 -6.51 -13.64 -14.58
CA LYS A 218 -6.03 -14.88 -15.23
C LYS A 218 -4.51 -14.94 -15.31
N THR A 219 -3.84 -13.82 -15.54
CA THR A 219 -2.41 -13.79 -15.88
C THR A 219 -1.51 -13.50 -14.70
N HIS A 220 -2.02 -13.00 -13.57
CA HIS A 220 -1.16 -12.61 -12.44
C HIS A 220 -0.36 -13.80 -11.87
N ALA A 221 -0.96 -14.99 -11.85
CA ALA A 221 -0.26 -16.21 -11.44
C ALA A 221 0.86 -16.58 -12.41
N TRP A 222 0.55 -16.60 -13.72
CA TRP A 222 1.51 -16.89 -14.78
C TRP A 222 2.65 -15.87 -14.83
N TYR A 223 2.34 -14.59 -14.62
CA TYR A 223 3.33 -13.52 -14.57
C TYR A 223 4.36 -13.76 -13.45
N LYS A 224 3.91 -14.17 -12.26
CA LYS A 224 4.79 -14.50 -11.14
C LYS A 224 5.69 -15.71 -11.47
N ILE A 225 5.14 -16.73 -12.12
CA ILE A 225 5.92 -17.90 -12.56
C ILE A 225 6.99 -17.50 -13.58
N VAL A 226 6.63 -16.73 -14.61
CA VAL A 226 7.55 -16.34 -15.68
C VAL A 226 8.66 -15.39 -15.21
N ARG A 227 8.39 -14.56 -14.19
CA ARG A 227 9.38 -13.64 -13.62
C ARG A 227 10.25 -14.29 -12.53
N ALA A 228 9.84 -15.43 -11.99
CA ALA A 228 10.60 -16.09 -10.94
C ALA A 228 11.87 -16.72 -11.54
N ASP A 229 13.04 -16.16 -11.23
CA ASP A 229 14.33 -16.70 -11.68
C ASP A 229 14.70 -17.99 -10.92
N THR A 230 14.11 -18.20 -9.74
CA THR A 230 14.31 -19.40 -8.90
C THR A 230 13.00 -19.90 -8.29
N ALA A 231 12.94 -21.19 -7.95
CA ALA A 231 11.82 -21.77 -7.21
C ALA A 231 11.55 -21.02 -5.89
N GLU A 232 12.61 -20.56 -5.22
CA GLU A 232 12.51 -19.77 -4.01
C GLU A 232 11.81 -18.42 -4.27
N SER A 233 12.21 -17.69 -5.31
CA SER A 233 11.57 -16.42 -5.68
C SER A 233 10.08 -16.57 -5.99
N MET A 234 9.68 -17.72 -6.55
CA MET A 234 8.27 -18.05 -6.78
C MET A 234 7.53 -18.24 -5.45
N VAL A 235 8.10 -18.97 -4.49
CA VAL A 235 7.53 -19.16 -3.15
C VAL A 235 7.38 -17.81 -2.43
N TRP A 236 8.40 -16.94 -2.53
CA TRP A 236 8.37 -15.56 -2.03
C TRP A 236 7.34 -14.65 -2.71
N ASP A 237 6.83 -15.02 -3.90
CA ASP A 237 5.76 -14.27 -4.54
C ASP A 237 4.37 -14.75 -4.06
N TYR A 238 4.20 -16.01 -3.63
CA TYR A 238 2.87 -16.56 -3.23
C TYR A 238 2.60 -16.58 -1.73
N MET A 239 3.62 -16.74 -0.89
CA MET A 239 3.44 -16.78 0.57
C MET A 239 3.12 -15.41 1.20
N TRP A 240 3.21 -14.31 0.44
CA TRP A 240 3.33 -12.94 0.97
C TRP A 240 2.32 -11.94 0.38
N ASN A 241 1.20 -12.46 -0.12
CA ASN A 241 0.09 -11.72 -0.75
C ASN A 241 -1.08 -11.47 0.21
#